data_AF-A0A8T4MQR8-F1
#
_entry.id   AF-A0A8T4MQR8-F1
#
_cell.length_a   1.000
_cell.length_b   1.000
_cell.length_c   1.000
_cell.angle_alpha   90.00
_cell.angle_beta   90.00
_cell.angle_gamma   90.00
#
_symmetry.space_group_name_H-M   'P 1'
#
loop_
_entity.id
_entity.type
_entity.pdbx_description
1 polymer ?
#
loop_
_entity_poly.entity_id
_entity_poly.type
_entity_poly.pdbx_seq_one_letter_code
_entity_poly.pdbx_strand_id
1 'polypeptide(L)'
;MKFEQKYSDKVIERGEEYLDSVEHCIKINNSIYGQVQGSTKYKTEVDLDSFDGDCSCPYETNCKHAVALYYVYKKGKFWDAEDFVKSLDKMNHYELKEMILSKLQDNLDWVKKHTLRKNINKADFFKSFKKKFSFELIDEAQAILPDLSFEQLLELHSYISKNYDDLAEKLLEEDGDDFRYSYEYDNYDDEDYDEELSDLADEIIELIVKRALSENKAEKILNKETLRDEIIKNADEFIKYKEKIKKIFRKHECLEFLINLKNPEVSDIIKYVDDESKETLYENLEEKTALIKEIAKFINDKTLLFSIAVYENNLKSIIDNFDFFEDAIKKHSDIIDNLSDVVDLFSKNKVINKEIAKKLLNRHIGGKYNKKQLDYLVSQINDFEFIRKNFNKDHMETDVALLERLAQIDNEKTLNFIKNKKDLLGRHWSNIVPLFSFLKKHYSKQIIEKYIEENQNTFRTSSHLKKHLKDECGIFISQREGNLTVEVRNE
;
A
#
# COMPACT_ATOMS: atom_id res chain seq x y z
N MET A 1 10.56 -28.85 12.52
CA MET A 1 10.85 -28.07 11.29
C MET A 1 12.20 -27.38 11.48
N LYS A 2 12.85 -26.78 10.47
CA LYS A 2 13.99 -25.87 10.71
C LYS A 2 13.52 -24.43 10.56
N PHE A 3 14.02 -23.53 11.39
CA PHE A 3 13.66 -22.11 11.36
C PHE A 3 13.94 -21.48 9.99
N GLU A 4 15.07 -21.86 9.36
CA GLU A 4 15.45 -21.39 8.02
C GLU A 4 14.54 -21.91 6.89
N GLN A 5 13.61 -22.83 7.18
CA GLN A 5 12.61 -23.31 6.22
C GLN A 5 11.26 -22.58 6.36
N LYS A 6 11.12 -21.72 7.39
CA LYS A 6 9.88 -21.02 7.70
C LYS A 6 9.92 -19.55 7.29
N TYR A 7 11.11 -18.94 7.32
CA TYR A 7 11.35 -17.55 6.94
C TYR A 7 12.18 -17.50 5.66
N SER A 8 11.91 -16.53 4.78
CA SER A 8 12.72 -16.34 3.57
C SER A 8 14.09 -15.76 3.92
N ASP A 9 15.12 -16.06 3.12
CA ASP A 9 16.48 -15.55 3.33
C ASP A 9 16.51 -14.02 3.48
N LYS A 10 15.67 -13.30 2.72
CA LYS A 10 15.53 -11.84 2.80
C LYS A 10 14.92 -11.38 4.13
N VAL A 11 13.93 -12.10 4.66
CA VAL A 11 13.34 -11.79 5.97
C VAL A 11 14.31 -12.14 7.09
N ILE A 12 15.10 -13.22 6.91
CA ILE A 12 16.15 -13.60 7.84
C ILE A 12 17.24 -12.54 7.90
N GLU A 13 17.79 -12.13 6.75
CA GLU A 13 18.82 -11.10 6.64
C GLU A 13 18.34 -9.78 7.25
N ARG A 14 17.12 -9.35 6.92
CA ARG A 14 16.52 -8.16 7.54
C ARG A 14 16.24 -8.35 9.02
N GLY A 15 15.96 -9.55 9.49
CA GLY A 15 15.76 -9.82 10.91
C GLY A 15 17.07 -9.73 11.71
N GLU A 16 18.19 -10.12 11.10
CA GLU A 16 19.52 -9.98 11.70
C GLU A 16 19.90 -8.51 11.94
N GLU A 17 19.44 -7.59 11.09
CA GLU A 17 19.63 -6.15 11.29
C GLU A 17 18.91 -5.59 12.53
N TYR A 18 17.90 -6.30 13.04
CA TYR A 18 17.02 -5.83 14.13
C TYR A 18 17.30 -6.51 15.47
N LEU A 19 18.38 -7.28 15.58
CA LEU A 19 18.73 -8.00 16.82
C LEU A 19 18.92 -7.07 18.02
N ASP A 20 19.53 -5.90 17.80
CA ASP A 20 19.74 -4.89 18.85
C ASP A 20 18.47 -4.05 19.11
N SER A 21 17.45 -4.19 18.28
CA SER A 21 16.15 -3.54 18.39
C SER A 21 15.13 -4.35 19.21
N VAL A 22 15.50 -5.55 19.67
CA VAL A 22 14.64 -6.37 20.55
C VAL A 22 14.83 -5.91 22.00
N GLU A 23 13.84 -5.23 22.55
CA GLU A 23 13.90 -4.70 23.92
C GLU A 23 13.63 -5.80 24.97
N HIS A 24 12.69 -6.70 24.65
CA HIS A 24 12.25 -7.77 25.54
C HIS A 24 12.16 -9.10 24.80
N CYS A 25 12.67 -10.18 25.41
CA CYS A 25 12.49 -11.55 24.94
C CYS A 25 12.18 -12.43 26.15
N ILE A 26 10.92 -12.83 26.29
CA ILE A 26 10.41 -13.59 27.42
C ILE A 26 9.89 -14.92 26.90
N LYS A 27 10.45 -16.02 27.39
CA LYS A 27 9.96 -17.36 27.06
C LYS A 27 8.87 -17.75 28.05
N ILE A 28 7.69 -18.12 27.56
CA ILE A 28 6.59 -18.67 28.35
C ILE A 28 6.18 -19.98 27.70
N ASN A 29 6.30 -21.09 28.42
CA ASN A 29 6.07 -22.43 27.87
C ASN A 29 6.86 -22.66 26.57
N ASN A 30 6.14 -22.90 25.48
CA ASN A 30 6.68 -23.14 24.15
C ASN A 30 6.74 -21.89 23.27
N SER A 31 6.42 -20.71 23.79
CA SER A 31 6.44 -19.47 23.00
C SER A 31 7.45 -18.47 23.56
N ILE A 32 7.95 -17.59 22.70
CA ILE A 32 8.71 -16.40 23.10
C ILE A 32 7.93 -15.15 22.72
N TYR A 33 7.90 -14.19 23.62
CA TYR A 33 7.20 -12.92 23.49
C TYR A 33 8.20 -11.78 23.61
N GLY A 34 7.98 -10.72 22.85
CA GLY A 34 8.86 -9.59 22.86
C GLY A 34 8.27 -8.31 22.30
N GLN A 35 9.04 -7.24 22.45
CA GLN A 35 8.82 -5.99 21.76
C GLN A 35 10.02 -5.69 20.89
N VAL A 36 9.76 -5.45 19.60
CA VAL A 36 10.81 -5.16 18.62
C VAL A 36 10.59 -3.76 18.06
N GLN A 37 11.62 -2.93 18.17
CA GLN A 37 11.60 -1.55 17.71
C GLN A 37 11.77 -1.50 16.18
N GLY A 38 10.74 -1.02 15.50
CA GLY A 38 10.75 -0.61 14.10
C GLY A 38 10.54 0.90 13.98
N SER A 39 9.63 1.32 13.09
CA SER A 39 9.11 2.70 13.09
C SER A 39 8.33 3.00 14.39
N THR A 40 7.65 2.00 14.95
CA THR A 40 7.06 2.00 16.28
C THR A 40 7.47 0.74 17.05
N LYS A 41 6.96 0.55 18.27
CA LYS A 41 7.17 -0.69 19.04
C LYS A 41 6.11 -1.72 18.65
N TYR A 42 6.56 -2.85 18.13
CA TYR A 42 5.67 -3.94 17.75
C TYR A 42 5.72 -5.05 18.79
N LYS A 43 4.55 -5.55 19.19
CA LYS A 43 4.42 -6.76 20.01
C LYS A 43 4.69 -7.94 19.08
N THR A 44 5.54 -8.86 19.50
CA THR A 44 5.96 -9.99 18.66
C THR A 44 5.94 -11.28 19.48
N GLU A 45 5.41 -12.34 18.91
CA GLU A 45 5.37 -13.69 19.47
C GLU A 45 6.02 -14.66 18.47
N VAL A 46 6.71 -15.68 18.97
CA VAL A 46 7.17 -16.82 18.17
C VAL A 46 6.92 -18.14 18.92
N ASP A 47 6.22 -19.08 18.31
CA ASP A 47 6.13 -20.46 18.81
C ASP A 47 7.43 -21.22 18.53
N LEU A 48 7.98 -21.95 19.51
CA LEU A 48 9.28 -22.61 19.41
C LEU A 48 9.22 -24.00 18.77
N ASP A 49 8.05 -24.60 18.63
CA ASP A 49 7.86 -25.90 17.95
C ASP A 49 7.61 -25.69 16.46
N SER A 50 6.70 -24.76 16.12
CA SER A 50 6.30 -24.44 14.75
C SER A 50 7.13 -23.32 14.12
N PHE A 51 7.78 -22.47 14.93
CA PHE A 51 8.45 -21.25 14.49
C PHE A 51 7.52 -20.21 13.86
N ASP A 52 6.21 -20.32 14.08
CA ASP A 52 5.25 -19.30 13.66
C ASP A 52 5.50 -18.01 14.43
N GLY A 53 5.71 -16.92 13.69
CA GLY A 53 5.81 -15.58 14.24
C GLY A 53 4.50 -14.83 14.08
N ASP A 54 4.04 -14.18 15.14
CA ASP A 54 2.96 -13.20 15.11
C ASP A 54 3.51 -11.84 15.56
N CYS A 55 3.06 -10.75 14.95
CA CYS A 55 3.59 -9.42 15.22
C CYS A 55 2.56 -8.34 14.95
N SER A 56 2.44 -7.35 15.82
CA SER A 56 1.53 -6.21 15.62
C SER A 56 2.02 -5.19 14.57
N CYS A 57 2.90 -5.59 13.66
CA CYS A 57 3.39 -4.73 12.59
C CYS A 57 2.53 -4.89 11.33
N PRO A 58 2.60 -3.99 10.34
CA PRO A 58 1.79 -4.10 9.12
C PRO A 58 2.00 -5.38 8.30
N TYR A 59 3.07 -6.14 8.57
CA TYR A 59 3.32 -7.44 7.95
C TYR A 59 2.73 -8.62 8.74
N GLU A 60 2.26 -8.36 9.95
CA GLU A 60 1.60 -9.30 10.86
C GLU A 60 2.45 -10.54 11.18
N THR A 61 2.37 -11.56 10.36
CA THR A 61 2.98 -12.86 10.63
C THR A 61 4.36 -13.03 10.02
N ASN A 62 5.20 -13.85 10.65
CA ASN A 62 6.52 -14.29 10.18
C ASN A 62 7.42 -13.16 9.66
N CYS A 63 7.27 -11.97 10.21
CA CYS A 63 8.01 -10.79 9.78
C CYS A 63 9.45 -10.79 10.31
N LYS A 64 10.25 -9.82 9.87
CA LYS A 64 11.63 -9.63 10.34
C LYS A 64 11.75 -9.48 11.88
N HIS A 65 10.71 -8.97 12.54
CA HIS A 65 10.71 -8.84 14.00
C HIS A 65 10.65 -10.21 14.70
N ALA A 66 9.86 -11.15 14.17
CA ALA A 66 9.80 -12.53 14.66
C ALA A 66 11.17 -13.23 14.51
N VAL A 67 11.87 -13.01 13.39
CA VAL A 67 13.26 -13.47 13.21
C VAL A 67 14.18 -12.88 14.27
N ALA A 68 14.16 -11.55 14.43
CA ALA A 68 15.01 -10.87 15.40
C ALA A 68 14.78 -11.43 16.81
N LEU A 69 13.52 -11.59 17.21
CA LEU A 69 13.13 -12.17 18.50
C LEU A 69 13.64 -13.60 18.67
N TYR A 70 13.46 -14.46 17.65
CA TYR A 70 13.94 -15.84 17.69
C TYR A 70 15.47 -15.95 17.75
N TYR A 71 16.20 -15.11 17.01
CA TYR A 71 17.66 -15.12 17.04
C TYR A 71 18.22 -14.56 18.35
N VAL A 72 17.57 -13.57 18.95
CA VAL A 72 17.88 -13.11 20.31
C VAL A 72 17.68 -14.25 21.32
N TYR A 73 16.56 -14.99 21.21
CA TYR A 73 16.32 -16.21 21.99
C TYR A 73 17.41 -17.26 21.78
N LYS A 74 17.77 -17.58 20.53
CA LYS A 74 18.82 -18.56 20.18
C LYS A 74 20.19 -18.18 20.70
N LYS A 75 20.48 -16.88 20.82
CA LYS A 75 21.69 -16.33 21.43
C LYS A 75 21.67 -16.40 22.96
N GLY A 76 20.62 -16.96 23.56
CA GLY A 76 20.47 -17.08 25.01
C GLY A 76 20.08 -15.76 25.69
N LYS A 77 19.69 -14.74 24.95
CA LYS A 77 19.31 -13.42 25.48
C LYS A 77 17.79 -13.37 25.72
N PHE A 78 17.30 -14.18 26.65
CA PHE A 78 15.88 -14.20 27.01
C PHE A 78 15.70 -14.40 28.52
N TRP A 79 14.54 -14.01 29.02
CA TRP A 79 14.08 -14.35 30.36
C TRP A 79 13.13 -15.54 30.27
N ASP A 80 13.47 -16.66 30.92
CA ASP A 80 12.52 -17.78 31.06
C ASP A 80 11.52 -17.44 32.16
N ALA A 81 10.26 -17.29 31.79
CA ALA A 81 9.19 -16.97 32.73
C ALA A 81 8.79 -18.19 33.57
N GLU A 82 9.31 -19.39 33.31
CA GLU A 82 8.96 -20.60 34.05
C GLU A 82 9.11 -20.45 35.57
N ASP A 83 10.20 -19.82 36.03
CA ASP A 83 10.40 -19.57 37.46
C ASP A 83 9.46 -18.50 38.00
N PHE A 84 9.11 -17.51 37.17
CA PHE A 84 8.07 -16.55 37.51
C PHE A 84 6.72 -17.24 37.64
N VAL A 85 6.32 -18.07 36.69
CA VAL A 85 5.07 -18.87 36.73
C VAL A 85 5.04 -19.76 37.97
N LYS A 86 6.12 -20.50 38.25
CA LYS A 86 6.23 -21.30 39.50
C LYS A 86 6.18 -20.44 40.77
N SER A 87 6.63 -19.18 40.69
CA SER A 87 6.49 -18.24 41.81
C SER A 87 5.05 -17.81 41.99
N LEU A 88 4.30 -17.57 40.89
CA LEU A 88 2.87 -17.29 40.91
C LEU A 88 2.08 -18.44 41.56
N ASP A 89 2.43 -19.69 41.24
CA ASP A 89 1.80 -20.88 41.81
C ASP A 89 2.02 -21.00 43.33
N LYS A 90 3.09 -20.39 43.86
CA LYS A 90 3.42 -20.39 45.29
C LYS A 90 2.91 -19.14 46.01
N MET A 91 2.58 -18.08 45.27
CA MET A 91 2.05 -16.86 45.86
C MET A 91 0.68 -17.16 46.47
N ASN A 92 0.47 -16.64 47.67
CA ASN A 92 -0.86 -16.67 48.25
C ASN A 92 -1.77 -15.62 47.57
N HIS A 93 -3.07 -15.74 47.82
CA HIS A 93 -4.07 -14.86 47.21
C HIS A 93 -3.80 -13.35 47.44
N TYR A 94 -3.22 -12.97 48.58
CA TYR A 94 -2.89 -11.57 48.86
C TYR A 94 -1.72 -11.08 47.99
N GLU A 95 -0.65 -11.87 47.89
CA GLU A 95 0.51 -11.53 47.05
C GLU A 95 0.15 -11.40 45.57
N LEU A 96 -0.65 -12.33 45.05
CA LEU A 96 -1.17 -12.26 43.67
C LEU A 96 -2.02 -11.00 43.47
N LYS A 97 -2.90 -10.68 44.43
CA LYS A 97 -3.75 -9.49 44.36
C LYS A 97 -2.91 -8.21 44.31
N GLU A 98 -1.93 -8.05 45.19
CA GLU A 98 -1.06 -6.86 45.21
C GLU A 98 -0.22 -6.75 43.93
N MET A 99 0.27 -7.87 43.41
CA MET A 99 0.99 -7.90 42.14
C MET A 99 0.09 -7.44 40.97
N ILE A 100 -1.14 -7.94 40.88
CA ILE A 100 -2.10 -7.51 39.86
C ILE A 100 -2.44 -6.03 40.03
N LEU A 101 -2.75 -5.57 41.24
CA LEU A 101 -3.03 -4.15 41.52
C LEU A 101 -1.90 -3.23 41.09
N SER A 102 -0.65 -3.65 41.27
CA SER A 102 0.53 -2.87 40.83
C SER A 102 0.62 -2.75 39.30
N LYS A 103 0.07 -3.69 38.54
CA LYS A 103 0.08 -3.70 37.06
C LYS A 103 -1.16 -3.07 36.44
N LEU A 104 -2.27 -3.00 37.17
CA LEU A 104 -3.49 -2.34 36.72
C LEU A 104 -3.31 -0.83 36.54
N GLN A 105 -2.36 -0.19 37.23
CA GLN A 105 -2.04 1.23 37.02
C GLN A 105 -1.62 1.52 35.58
N ASP A 106 -0.94 0.57 34.93
CA ASP A 106 -0.46 0.68 33.57
C ASP A 106 -1.43 0.07 32.53
N ASN A 107 -2.55 -0.54 32.99
CA ASN A 107 -3.48 -1.31 32.15
C ASN A 107 -4.94 -1.10 32.62
N LEU A 108 -5.40 0.14 32.62
CA LEU A 108 -6.71 0.51 33.17
C LEU A 108 -7.89 -0.21 32.47
N ASP A 109 -7.78 -0.45 31.16
CA ASP A 109 -8.83 -1.10 30.36
C ASP A 109 -9.08 -2.55 30.76
N TRP A 110 -8.08 -3.23 31.34
CA TRP A 110 -8.26 -4.57 31.88
C TRP A 110 -9.35 -4.60 32.96
N VAL A 111 -9.47 -3.54 33.76
CA VAL A 111 -10.50 -3.46 34.79
C VAL A 111 -11.89 -3.40 34.16
N LYS A 112 -12.08 -2.54 33.14
CA LYS A 112 -13.35 -2.42 32.40
C LYS A 112 -13.72 -3.77 31.77
N LYS A 113 -12.81 -4.35 30.98
CA LYS A 113 -13.04 -5.64 30.29
C LYS A 113 -13.34 -6.79 31.25
N HIS A 114 -12.56 -6.98 32.33
CA HIS A 114 -12.82 -8.05 33.30
C HIS A 114 -14.12 -7.85 34.08
N THR A 115 -14.48 -6.61 34.39
CA THR A 115 -15.71 -6.31 35.13
C THR A 115 -16.94 -6.61 34.28
N LEU A 116 -16.95 -6.18 33.02
CA LEU A 116 -17.99 -6.53 32.05
C LEU A 116 -18.13 -8.05 31.93
N ARG A 117 -17.03 -8.75 31.66
CA ARG A 117 -17.01 -10.22 31.50
C ARG A 117 -17.64 -10.98 32.69
N LYS A 118 -17.43 -10.52 33.93
CA LYS A 118 -18.01 -11.16 35.13
C LYS A 118 -19.49 -10.88 35.33
N ASN A 119 -19.95 -9.69 34.95
CA ASN A 119 -21.29 -9.21 35.29
C ASN A 119 -22.33 -9.54 34.21
N ILE A 120 -21.89 -9.89 33.00
CA ILE A 120 -22.78 -10.13 31.87
C ILE A 120 -23.34 -11.56 31.91
N ASN A 121 -24.67 -11.66 32.01
CA ASN A 121 -25.37 -12.88 31.63
C ASN A 121 -25.46 -12.94 30.10
N LYS A 122 -24.80 -13.94 29.49
CA LYS A 122 -24.75 -14.09 28.02
C LYS A 122 -26.14 -14.10 27.37
N ALA A 123 -27.12 -14.78 27.96
CA ALA A 123 -28.47 -14.86 27.39
C ALA A 123 -29.17 -13.50 27.39
N ASP A 124 -29.01 -12.73 28.46
CA ASP A 124 -29.54 -11.36 28.55
C ASP A 124 -28.78 -10.42 27.61
N PHE A 125 -27.46 -10.58 27.47
CA PHE A 125 -26.65 -9.83 26.50
C PHE A 125 -27.17 -10.02 25.08
N PHE A 126 -27.30 -11.26 24.58
CA PHE A 126 -27.78 -11.50 23.21
C PHE A 126 -29.16 -10.89 22.96
N LYS A 127 -30.01 -10.86 23.99
CA LYS A 127 -31.33 -10.21 23.90
C LYS A 127 -31.21 -8.68 23.84
N SER A 128 -30.33 -8.09 24.64
CA SER A 128 -30.06 -6.65 24.65
C SER A 128 -29.40 -6.19 23.36
N PHE A 129 -28.33 -6.87 22.94
CA PHE A 129 -27.60 -6.62 21.69
C PHE A 129 -28.54 -6.55 20.49
N LYS A 130 -29.52 -7.47 20.41
CA LYS A 130 -30.50 -7.49 19.31
C LYS A 130 -31.61 -6.44 19.42
N LYS A 131 -31.93 -5.97 20.63
CA LYS A 131 -33.12 -5.12 20.88
C LYS A 131 -32.80 -3.64 21.06
N LYS A 132 -31.65 -3.34 21.64
CA LYS A 132 -31.24 -2.00 22.08
C LYS A 132 -29.75 -1.79 21.81
N PHE A 133 -29.30 -2.16 20.61
CA PHE A 133 -27.91 -2.04 20.18
C PHE A 133 -27.36 -0.62 20.40
N SER A 134 -26.09 -0.53 20.79
CA SER A 134 -25.35 0.70 21.10
C SER A 134 -23.84 0.45 21.12
N PHE A 135 -23.02 1.51 21.16
CA PHE A 135 -21.56 1.41 21.34
C PHE A 135 -21.18 0.64 22.61
N GLU A 136 -21.88 0.86 23.73
CA GLU A 136 -21.64 0.11 24.98
C GLU A 136 -21.81 -1.40 24.78
N LEU A 137 -22.72 -1.84 23.91
CA LEU A 137 -22.95 -3.25 23.64
C LEU A 137 -21.90 -3.86 22.69
N ILE A 138 -21.20 -3.05 21.90
CA ILE A 138 -20.01 -3.48 21.14
C ILE A 138 -18.87 -3.76 22.12
N ASP A 139 -18.60 -2.84 23.05
CA ASP A 139 -17.63 -3.00 24.14
C ASP A 139 -17.91 -4.27 24.97
N GLU A 140 -19.17 -4.49 25.33
CA GLU A 140 -19.61 -5.70 26.03
C GLU A 140 -19.37 -6.95 25.20
N ALA A 141 -19.67 -6.91 23.88
CA ALA A 141 -19.45 -8.03 22.98
C ALA A 141 -17.97 -8.43 22.95
N GLN A 142 -17.08 -7.47 22.66
CA GLN A 142 -15.62 -7.66 22.63
C GLN A 142 -15.11 -8.26 23.94
N ALA A 143 -15.60 -7.76 25.08
CA ALA A 143 -15.18 -8.26 26.40
C ALA A 143 -15.57 -9.73 26.66
N ILE A 144 -16.67 -10.21 26.07
CA ILE A 144 -17.16 -11.59 26.27
C ILE A 144 -16.80 -12.55 25.14
N LEU A 145 -16.30 -12.09 23.99
CA LEU A 145 -15.93 -12.95 22.85
C LEU A 145 -15.10 -14.19 23.26
N PRO A 146 -14.07 -14.08 24.13
CA PRO A 146 -13.28 -15.25 24.54
C PRO A 146 -14.11 -16.32 25.26
N ASP A 147 -15.23 -15.94 25.87
CA ASP A 147 -16.09 -16.85 26.63
C ASP A 147 -17.23 -17.46 25.83
N LEU A 148 -17.57 -16.90 24.68
CA LEU A 148 -18.68 -17.40 23.87
C LEU A 148 -18.36 -18.82 23.36
N SER A 149 -19.34 -19.71 23.31
CA SER A 149 -19.14 -21.00 22.61
C SER A 149 -19.05 -20.78 21.10
N PHE A 150 -18.51 -21.77 20.36
CA PHE A 150 -18.49 -21.73 18.90
C PHE A 150 -19.88 -21.46 18.30
N GLU A 151 -20.92 -22.10 18.84
CA GLU A 151 -22.31 -21.90 18.40
C GLU A 151 -22.82 -20.48 18.70
N GLN A 152 -22.40 -19.88 19.82
CA GLN A 152 -22.75 -18.48 20.16
C GLN A 152 -22.03 -17.47 19.27
N LEU A 153 -20.75 -17.70 18.94
CA LEU A 153 -20.01 -16.86 18.00
C LEU A 153 -20.67 -16.87 16.62
N LEU A 154 -21.06 -18.07 16.14
CA LEU A 154 -21.80 -18.20 14.89
C LEU A 154 -23.14 -17.48 14.91
N GLU A 155 -23.86 -17.51 16.04
CA GLU A 155 -25.11 -16.77 16.22
C GLU A 155 -24.89 -15.26 16.15
N LEU A 156 -23.89 -14.74 16.85
CA LEU A 156 -23.56 -13.32 16.89
C LEU A 156 -23.16 -12.80 15.52
N HIS A 157 -22.20 -13.46 14.86
CA HIS A 157 -21.79 -13.14 13.50
C HIS A 157 -22.96 -13.19 12.51
N SER A 158 -23.80 -14.24 12.57
CA SER A 158 -24.95 -14.35 11.68
C SER A 158 -26.00 -13.27 11.93
N TYR A 159 -26.06 -12.70 13.14
CA TYR A 159 -26.92 -11.57 13.45
C TYR A 159 -26.32 -10.28 12.91
N ILE A 160 -25.06 -9.98 13.23
CA ILE A 160 -24.36 -8.76 12.76
C ILE A 160 -24.38 -8.70 11.23
N SER A 161 -23.90 -9.74 10.54
CA SER A 161 -23.85 -9.76 9.08
C SER A 161 -25.21 -9.58 8.40
N LYS A 162 -26.32 -9.99 9.02
CA LYS A 162 -27.67 -9.83 8.46
C LYS A 162 -28.30 -8.48 8.71
N ASN A 163 -27.81 -7.76 9.71
CA ASN A 163 -28.38 -6.49 10.15
C ASN A 163 -27.30 -5.41 10.16
N TYR A 164 -26.22 -5.55 9.38
CA TYR A 164 -25.05 -4.69 9.48
C TYR A 164 -25.44 -3.22 9.26
N ASP A 165 -26.10 -2.93 8.15
CA ASP A 165 -26.60 -1.59 7.81
C ASP A 165 -27.51 -1.02 8.91
N ASP A 166 -28.46 -1.82 9.43
CA ASP A 166 -29.39 -1.42 10.51
C ASP A 166 -28.68 -1.19 11.86
N LEU A 167 -27.50 -1.79 12.07
CA LEU A 167 -26.69 -1.62 13.26
C LEU A 167 -25.79 -0.40 13.11
N ALA A 168 -25.16 -0.22 11.94
CA ALA A 168 -24.38 0.96 11.59
C ALA A 168 -25.23 2.24 11.65
N GLU A 169 -26.45 2.22 11.10
CA GLU A 169 -27.38 3.38 11.18
C GLU A 169 -27.73 3.74 12.63
N LYS A 170 -27.85 2.76 13.53
CA LYS A 170 -28.08 3.03 14.96
C LYS A 170 -26.87 3.66 15.65
N LEU A 171 -25.66 3.32 15.24
CA LEU A 171 -24.45 3.97 15.76
C LEU A 171 -24.39 5.41 15.30
N LEU A 172 -24.72 5.67 14.03
CA LEU A 172 -24.83 7.03 13.50
C LEU A 172 -25.90 7.86 14.25
N GLU A 173 -27.05 7.26 14.59
CA GLU A 173 -28.08 7.92 15.40
C GLU A 173 -27.62 8.21 16.83
N GLU A 174 -26.81 7.34 17.43
CA GLU A 174 -26.24 7.52 18.77
C GLU A 174 -25.15 8.59 18.79
N ASP A 175 -24.31 8.63 17.75
CA ASP A 175 -23.21 9.61 17.59
C ASP A 175 -23.72 11.01 17.22
N GLY A 176 -24.84 11.09 16.47
CA GLY A 176 -25.50 12.32 16.04
C GLY A 176 -26.06 13.22 17.15
N ASP A 177 -26.06 12.76 18.41
CA ASP A 177 -26.42 13.59 19.58
C ASP A 177 -25.24 14.40 20.15
N ASP A 178 -23.97 14.08 19.82
CA ASP A 178 -22.79 14.83 20.30
C ASP A 178 -22.28 15.88 19.28
N PHE A 179 -22.64 15.76 18.00
CA PHE A 179 -22.12 16.61 16.91
C PHE A 179 -23.08 17.70 16.37
N ARG A 180 -24.03 18.20 17.16
CA ARG A 180 -24.91 19.33 16.74
C ARG A 180 -24.23 20.72 16.70
N TYR A 181 -22.90 20.80 16.76
CA TYR A 181 -22.17 22.07 16.64
C TYR A 181 -20.90 21.98 15.79
N SER A 182 -21.03 21.78 14.47
CA SER A 182 -20.20 22.56 13.52
C SER A 182 -20.87 22.67 12.16
N TYR A 183 -21.51 23.82 11.94
CA TYR A 183 -21.71 24.31 10.58
C TYR A 183 -20.35 24.62 9.94
N GLU A 184 -20.24 24.34 8.64
CA GLU A 184 -19.15 24.71 7.70
C GLU A 184 -17.99 23.70 7.61
N TYR A 185 -18.04 22.76 6.65
CA TYR A 185 -17.37 22.81 5.34
C TYR A 185 -17.59 21.49 4.56
N ASP A 186 -17.87 21.60 3.27
CA ASP A 186 -18.05 20.50 2.31
C ASP A 186 -16.83 19.56 2.20
N ASN A 187 -17.10 18.26 2.02
CA ASN A 187 -16.25 17.17 1.50
C ASN A 187 -15.24 16.49 2.43
N TYR A 188 -15.73 15.77 3.43
CA TYR A 188 -15.14 14.48 3.81
C TYR A 188 -16.30 13.46 3.86
N ASP A 189 -16.13 12.31 3.20
CA ASP A 189 -17.00 11.15 3.43
C ASP A 189 -16.95 10.84 4.93
N ASP A 190 -18.09 11.00 5.62
CA ASP A 190 -18.31 10.57 6.99
C ASP A 190 -18.37 9.01 7.01
N GLU A 191 -17.26 8.35 6.69
CA GLU A 191 -17.16 6.88 6.50
C GLU A 191 -16.70 6.09 7.75
N ASP A 192 -16.46 6.74 8.90
CA ASP A 192 -15.84 6.08 10.06
C ASP A 192 -16.81 5.79 11.24
N TYR A 193 -18.13 6.05 11.12
CA TYR A 193 -19.08 5.91 12.23
C TYR A 193 -19.41 4.46 12.62
N ASP A 194 -19.01 3.48 11.81
CA ASP A 194 -19.21 2.04 12.06
C ASP A 194 -17.88 1.27 12.21
N GLU A 195 -16.75 1.97 12.37
CA GLU A 195 -15.42 1.36 12.52
C GLU A 195 -15.42 0.31 13.65
N GLU A 196 -16.00 0.62 14.82
CA GLU A 196 -16.03 -0.33 15.95
C GLU A 196 -16.93 -1.56 15.69
N LEU A 197 -17.95 -1.42 14.85
CA LEU A 197 -18.80 -2.54 14.44
C LEU A 197 -18.08 -3.42 13.42
N SER A 198 -17.36 -2.82 12.47
CA SER A 198 -16.50 -3.51 11.52
C SER A 198 -15.42 -4.31 12.26
N ASP A 199 -14.69 -3.67 13.18
CA ASP A 199 -13.68 -4.31 14.02
C ASP A 199 -14.23 -5.51 14.80
N LEU A 200 -15.41 -5.33 15.44
CA LEU A 200 -16.07 -6.43 16.13
C LEU A 200 -16.43 -7.58 15.18
N ALA A 201 -16.91 -7.27 13.97
CA ALA A 201 -17.27 -8.28 12.98
C ALA A 201 -16.02 -9.10 12.56
N ASP A 202 -14.91 -8.43 12.29
CA ASP A 202 -13.64 -9.06 11.91
C ASP A 202 -13.07 -9.92 13.05
N GLU A 203 -13.04 -9.41 14.29
CA GLU A 203 -12.61 -10.19 15.46
C GLU A 203 -13.44 -11.48 15.62
N ILE A 204 -14.75 -11.41 15.39
CA ILE A 204 -15.62 -12.58 15.47
C ILE A 204 -15.30 -13.57 14.35
N ILE A 205 -15.08 -13.09 13.12
CA ILE A 205 -14.76 -13.93 11.95
C ILE A 205 -13.46 -14.71 12.20
N GLU A 206 -12.39 -14.03 12.61
CA GLU A 206 -11.10 -14.64 12.96
C GLU A 206 -11.25 -15.70 14.05
N LEU A 207 -11.95 -15.35 15.14
CA LEU A 207 -12.20 -16.28 16.25
C LEU A 207 -13.01 -17.51 15.81
N ILE A 208 -14.01 -17.33 14.95
CA ILE A 208 -14.79 -18.44 14.41
C ILE A 208 -13.88 -19.37 13.61
N VAL A 209 -13.06 -18.85 12.70
CA VAL A 209 -12.18 -19.67 11.86
C VAL A 209 -11.16 -20.43 12.71
N LYS A 210 -10.49 -19.75 13.64
CA LYS A 210 -9.52 -20.34 14.58
C LYS A 210 -10.15 -21.43 15.46
N ARG A 211 -11.36 -21.21 15.97
CA ARG A 211 -12.08 -22.23 16.75
C ARG A 211 -12.59 -23.38 15.89
N ALA A 212 -13.00 -23.11 14.66
CA ALA A 212 -13.44 -24.16 13.76
C ALA A 212 -12.31 -25.16 13.48
N LEU A 213 -11.06 -24.70 13.39
CA LEU A 213 -9.89 -25.56 13.21
C LEU A 213 -9.54 -26.31 14.49
N SER A 214 -9.37 -25.60 15.61
CA SER A 214 -8.97 -26.22 16.90
C SER A 214 -10.02 -27.17 17.49
N GLU A 215 -11.32 -26.88 17.30
CA GLU A 215 -12.42 -27.76 17.76
C GLU A 215 -12.82 -28.81 16.71
N ASN A 216 -12.11 -28.91 15.58
CA ASN A 216 -12.42 -29.82 14.46
C ASN A 216 -13.86 -29.65 13.91
N LYS A 217 -14.33 -28.40 13.84
CA LYS A 217 -15.64 -27.95 13.35
C LYS A 217 -15.58 -27.22 11.99
N ALA A 218 -14.43 -27.18 11.32
CA ALA A 218 -14.22 -26.48 10.04
C ALA A 218 -15.27 -26.76 8.96
N GLU A 219 -15.82 -27.98 8.88
CA GLU A 219 -16.90 -28.28 7.91
C GLU A 219 -18.17 -27.45 8.12
N LYS A 220 -18.43 -26.97 9.34
CA LYS A 220 -19.60 -26.15 9.65
C LYS A 220 -19.51 -24.74 9.05
N ILE A 221 -18.32 -24.28 8.70
CA ILE A 221 -18.09 -22.90 8.23
C ILE A 221 -17.84 -22.78 6.73
N LEU A 222 -17.51 -23.88 6.03
CA LEU A 222 -17.19 -23.84 4.59
C LEU A 222 -18.31 -23.25 3.72
N ASN A 223 -19.58 -23.42 4.11
CA ASN A 223 -20.72 -22.90 3.34
C ASN A 223 -21.11 -21.46 3.70
N LYS A 224 -20.38 -20.78 4.59
CA LYS A 224 -20.69 -19.41 5.00
C LYS A 224 -19.84 -18.44 4.18
N GLU A 225 -20.47 -17.73 3.24
CA GLU A 225 -19.77 -16.81 2.32
C GLU A 225 -18.96 -15.75 3.07
N THR A 226 -19.52 -15.17 4.15
CA THR A 226 -18.86 -14.13 4.96
C THR A 226 -17.66 -14.62 5.79
N LEU A 227 -17.33 -15.91 5.75
CA LEU A 227 -16.12 -16.46 6.39
C LEU A 227 -15.06 -16.88 5.36
N ARG A 228 -15.34 -16.76 4.06
CA ARG A 228 -14.48 -17.33 3.02
C ARG A 228 -13.14 -16.64 2.93
N ASP A 229 -13.10 -15.32 3.03
CA ASP A 229 -11.86 -14.54 2.95
C ASP A 229 -10.91 -14.93 4.08
N GLU A 230 -11.43 -15.06 5.30
CA GLU A 230 -10.64 -15.55 6.44
C GLU A 230 -10.21 -17.01 6.28
N ILE A 231 -11.03 -17.87 5.67
CA ILE A 231 -10.61 -19.24 5.31
C ILE A 231 -9.48 -19.21 4.24
N ILE A 232 -9.53 -18.28 3.29
CA ILE A 232 -8.53 -18.09 2.23
C ILE A 232 -7.21 -17.56 2.81
N LYS A 233 -7.25 -16.63 3.76
CA LYS A 233 -6.07 -16.19 4.51
C LYS A 233 -5.39 -17.36 5.25
N ASN A 234 -6.20 -18.27 5.79
CA ASN A 234 -5.74 -19.48 6.50
C ASN A 234 -5.66 -20.74 5.61
N ALA A 235 -5.42 -20.60 4.29
CA ALA A 235 -5.61 -21.67 3.31
C ALA A 235 -4.89 -22.99 3.65
N ASP A 236 -3.66 -22.92 4.16
CA ASP A 236 -2.87 -24.10 4.52
C ASP A 236 -3.51 -24.94 5.62
N GLU A 237 -4.13 -24.32 6.62
CA GLU A 237 -4.81 -25.02 7.71
C GLU A 237 -6.06 -25.74 7.21
N PHE A 238 -6.64 -25.23 6.12
CA PHE A 238 -7.80 -25.79 5.43
C PHE A 238 -7.45 -26.75 4.28
N ILE A 239 -6.16 -27.06 4.04
CA ILE A 239 -5.74 -27.92 2.92
C ILE A 239 -6.45 -29.29 2.92
N LYS A 240 -6.76 -29.84 4.11
CA LYS A 240 -7.51 -31.11 4.24
C LYS A 240 -8.95 -31.04 3.69
N TYR A 241 -9.50 -29.84 3.53
CA TYR A 241 -10.83 -29.56 2.98
C TYR A 241 -10.80 -29.05 1.54
N LYS A 242 -9.63 -28.99 0.88
CA LYS A 242 -9.43 -28.48 -0.49
C LYS A 242 -10.50 -28.95 -1.48
N GLU A 243 -10.78 -30.25 -1.52
CA GLU A 243 -11.77 -30.80 -2.46
C GLU A 243 -13.23 -30.45 -2.14
N LYS A 244 -13.54 -30.08 -0.89
CA LYS A 244 -14.85 -29.53 -0.51
C LYS A 244 -14.92 -28.04 -0.86
N ILE A 245 -13.87 -27.29 -0.56
CA ILE A 245 -13.75 -25.86 -0.89
C ILE A 245 -13.97 -25.65 -2.39
N LYS A 246 -13.26 -26.41 -3.24
CA LYS A 246 -13.42 -26.39 -4.70
C LYS A 246 -14.83 -26.59 -5.24
N LYS A 247 -15.73 -27.20 -4.45
CA LYS A 247 -17.13 -27.45 -4.82
C LYS A 247 -18.08 -26.38 -4.32
N ILE A 248 -17.69 -25.66 -3.27
CA ILE A 248 -18.54 -24.71 -2.55
C ILE A 248 -18.20 -23.28 -2.94
N PHE A 249 -16.92 -22.98 -3.09
CA PHE A 249 -16.39 -21.64 -3.35
C PHE A 249 -16.55 -21.29 -4.83
N ARG A 250 -16.67 -20.00 -5.11
CA ARG A 250 -16.66 -19.43 -6.45
C ARG A 250 -15.28 -19.62 -7.08
N LYS A 251 -15.20 -19.44 -8.39
CA LYS A 251 -13.98 -19.73 -9.14
C LYS A 251 -12.80 -18.84 -8.72
N HIS A 252 -13.01 -17.54 -8.53
CA HIS A 252 -11.99 -16.60 -8.04
C HIS A 252 -11.59 -16.92 -6.58
N GLU A 253 -12.54 -17.18 -5.69
CA GLU A 253 -12.26 -17.60 -4.30
C GLU A 253 -11.42 -18.90 -4.26
N CYS A 254 -11.71 -19.86 -5.14
CA CYS A 254 -10.91 -21.07 -5.29
C CYS A 254 -9.50 -20.76 -5.79
N LEU A 255 -9.37 -19.85 -6.75
CA LEU A 255 -8.07 -19.44 -7.28
C LEU A 255 -7.22 -18.83 -6.16
N GLU A 256 -7.78 -17.89 -5.41
CA GLU A 256 -7.13 -17.23 -4.29
C GLU A 256 -6.73 -18.21 -3.19
N PHE A 257 -7.64 -19.09 -2.79
CA PHE A 257 -7.35 -20.18 -1.85
C PHE A 257 -6.14 -21.02 -2.30
N LEU A 258 -6.11 -21.43 -3.57
CA LEU A 258 -5.04 -22.28 -4.09
C LEU A 258 -3.69 -21.53 -4.19
N ILE A 259 -3.72 -20.24 -4.47
CA ILE A 259 -2.54 -19.38 -4.53
C ILE A 259 -1.97 -19.13 -3.12
N ASN A 260 -2.82 -19.09 -2.09
CA ASN A 260 -2.43 -18.87 -0.70
C ASN A 260 -1.87 -20.11 0.01
N LEU A 261 -1.89 -21.28 -0.63
CA LEU A 261 -1.23 -22.47 -0.09
C LEU A 261 0.29 -22.29 -0.05
N LYS A 262 0.95 -22.77 0.99
CA LYS A 262 2.42 -22.80 1.13
C LYS A 262 3.11 -23.59 0.03
N ASN A 263 2.46 -24.64 -0.49
CA ASN A 263 2.96 -25.44 -1.62
C ASN A 263 1.90 -25.50 -2.73
N PRO A 264 1.75 -24.42 -3.51
CA PRO A 264 0.73 -24.31 -4.53
C PRO A 264 1.09 -25.16 -5.76
N GLU A 265 0.11 -25.90 -6.29
CA GLU A 265 0.27 -26.70 -7.50
C GLU A 265 -0.26 -25.97 -8.72
N VAL A 266 0.63 -25.54 -9.63
CA VAL A 266 0.26 -24.80 -10.85
C VAL A 266 -0.79 -25.56 -11.67
N SER A 267 -0.66 -26.88 -11.82
CA SER A 267 -1.61 -27.71 -12.57
C SER A 267 -3.03 -27.70 -12.01
N ASP A 268 -3.18 -27.39 -10.73
CA ASP A 268 -4.48 -27.27 -10.09
C ASP A 268 -5.03 -25.85 -10.21
N ILE A 269 -4.18 -24.85 -10.00
CA ILE A 269 -4.49 -23.42 -10.11
C ILE A 269 -5.03 -23.06 -11.50
N ILE A 270 -4.37 -23.51 -12.56
CA ILE A 270 -4.73 -23.16 -13.95
C ILE A 270 -6.18 -23.52 -14.33
N LYS A 271 -6.80 -24.49 -13.65
CA LYS A 271 -8.20 -24.88 -13.90
C LYS A 271 -9.18 -23.78 -13.48
N TYR A 272 -8.74 -22.92 -12.57
CA TYR A 272 -9.51 -21.82 -11.99
C TYR A 272 -9.15 -20.47 -12.60
N VAL A 273 -8.19 -20.41 -13.54
CA VAL A 273 -7.84 -19.17 -14.23
C VAL A 273 -8.70 -19.02 -15.50
N ASP A 274 -9.41 -17.91 -15.58
CA ASP A 274 -10.11 -17.40 -16.76
C ASP A 274 -10.00 -15.87 -16.84
N ASP A 275 -10.70 -15.25 -17.78
CA ASP A 275 -10.56 -13.81 -17.98
C ASP A 275 -11.12 -12.96 -16.82
N GLU A 276 -12.07 -13.46 -16.05
CA GLU A 276 -12.62 -12.77 -14.86
C GLU A 276 -11.70 -12.93 -13.64
N SER A 277 -11.19 -14.14 -13.40
CA SER A 277 -10.33 -14.45 -12.25
C SER A 277 -8.86 -14.05 -12.40
N LYS A 278 -8.44 -13.60 -13.60
CA LYS A 278 -7.07 -13.13 -13.84
C LYS A 278 -6.69 -11.92 -13.01
N GLU A 279 -7.66 -11.11 -12.59
CA GLU A 279 -7.44 -9.95 -11.72
C GLU A 279 -6.72 -10.35 -10.43
N THR A 280 -7.13 -11.46 -9.81
CA THR A 280 -6.48 -12.04 -8.61
C THR A 280 -4.99 -12.34 -8.82
N LEU A 281 -4.56 -12.68 -10.05
CA LEU A 281 -3.15 -12.90 -10.36
C LEU A 281 -2.36 -11.59 -10.42
N TYR A 282 -2.98 -10.48 -10.77
CA TYR A 282 -2.33 -9.17 -10.76
C TYR A 282 -2.23 -8.64 -9.33
N GLU A 283 -3.30 -8.74 -8.54
CA GLU A 283 -3.34 -8.33 -7.12
C GLU A 283 -2.25 -9.02 -6.28
N ASN A 284 -1.97 -10.30 -6.58
CA ASN A 284 -0.98 -11.09 -5.85
C ASN A 284 0.44 -11.05 -6.47
N LEU A 285 0.66 -10.26 -7.53
CA LEU A 285 1.88 -10.34 -8.34
C LEU A 285 3.15 -9.96 -7.58
N GLU A 286 3.08 -8.96 -6.70
CA GLU A 286 4.23 -8.52 -5.89
C GLU A 286 4.69 -9.60 -4.91
N GLU A 287 3.76 -10.23 -4.20
CA GLU A 287 4.08 -11.22 -3.17
C GLU A 287 4.43 -12.60 -3.75
N LYS A 288 3.81 -12.96 -4.89
CA LYS A 288 3.85 -14.33 -5.44
C LYS A 288 4.39 -14.38 -6.86
N THR A 289 5.31 -13.48 -7.21
CA THR A 289 5.85 -13.30 -8.57
C THR A 289 6.32 -14.61 -9.21
N ALA A 290 7.06 -15.45 -8.48
CA ALA A 290 7.62 -16.71 -9.01
C ALA A 290 6.52 -17.70 -9.42
N LEU A 291 5.52 -17.92 -8.56
CA LEU A 291 4.37 -18.78 -8.83
C LEU A 291 3.55 -18.24 -10.00
N ILE A 292 3.21 -16.95 -9.96
CA ILE A 292 2.39 -16.29 -10.98
C ILE A 292 3.09 -16.32 -12.33
N LYS A 293 4.42 -16.23 -12.37
CA LYS A 293 5.23 -16.43 -13.58
C LYS A 293 5.12 -17.83 -14.16
N GLU A 294 5.10 -18.87 -13.33
CA GLU A 294 4.88 -20.23 -13.79
C GLU A 294 3.47 -20.41 -14.36
N ILE A 295 2.46 -19.88 -13.68
CA ILE A 295 1.07 -19.87 -14.16
C ILE A 295 0.98 -19.16 -15.50
N ALA A 296 1.52 -17.95 -15.61
CA ALA A 296 1.49 -17.12 -16.81
C ALA A 296 2.17 -17.80 -18.02
N LYS A 297 3.29 -18.48 -17.79
CA LYS A 297 3.96 -19.30 -18.82
C LYS A 297 3.06 -20.45 -19.28
N PHE A 298 2.39 -21.13 -18.35
CA PHE A 298 1.54 -22.27 -18.65
C PHE A 298 0.33 -21.86 -19.50
N ILE A 299 -0.37 -20.78 -19.11
CA ILE A 299 -1.53 -20.26 -19.85
C ILE A 299 -1.13 -19.39 -21.05
N ASN A 300 0.17 -19.16 -21.25
CA ASN A 300 0.75 -18.30 -22.29
C ASN A 300 0.16 -16.88 -22.31
N ASP A 301 -0.09 -16.29 -21.14
CA ASP A 301 -0.61 -14.93 -21.01
C ASP A 301 0.52 -13.91 -21.13
N LYS A 302 0.66 -13.33 -22.33
CA LYS A 302 1.72 -12.37 -22.65
C LYS A 302 1.58 -11.03 -21.93
N THR A 303 0.35 -10.64 -21.60
CA THR A 303 0.08 -9.41 -20.85
C THR A 303 0.58 -9.56 -19.42
N LEU A 304 0.23 -10.66 -18.75
CA LEU A 304 0.72 -10.96 -17.41
C LEU A 304 2.24 -11.16 -17.39
N LEU A 305 2.81 -11.86 -18.38
CA LEU A 305 4.26 -12.02 -18.52
C LEU A 305 5.00 -10.69 -18.67
N PHE A 306 4.40 -9.69 -19.34
CA PHE A 306 4.95 -8.34 -19.40
C PHE A 306 4.95 -7.70 -18.01
N SER A 307 3.84 -7.76 -17.27
CA SER A 307 3.76 -7.21 -15.92
C SER A 307 4.79 -7.81 -14.98
N ILE A 308 4.91 -9.14 -14.98
CA ILE A 308 5.96 -9.86 -14.23
C ILE A 308 7.36 -9.38 -14.60
N ALA A 309 7.63 -9.23 -15.91
CA ALA A 309 8.95 -8.84 -16.38
C ALA A 309 9.35 -7.44 -15.92
N VAL A 310 8.39 -6.53 -15.76
CA VAL A 310 8.61 -5.20 -15.18
C VAL A 310 8.99 -5.31 -13.70
N TYR A 311 8.23 -6.05 -12.87
CA TYR A 311 8.57 -6.26 -11.46
C TYR A 311 9.95 -6.89 -11.26
N GLU A 312 10.29 -7.88 -12.09
CA GLU A 312 11.59 -8.56 -12.01
C GLU A 312 12.75 -7.75 -12.61
N ASN A 313 12.49 -6.56 -13.18
CA ASN A 313 13.46 -5.79 -13.95
C ASN A 313 14.17 -6.64 -15.03
N ASN A 314 13.42 -7.54 -15.67
CA ASN A 314 13.95 -8.47 -16.66
C ASN A 314 13.94 -7.86 -18.06
N LEU A 315 15.05 -7.20 -18.40
CA LEU A 315 15.24 -6.49 -19.67
C LEU A 315 14.78 -7.29 -20.91
N LYS A 316 15.23 -8.54 -21.03
CA LYS A 316 14.94 -9.35 -22.21
C LYS A 316 13.45 -9.65 -22.31
N SER A 317 12.83 -10.06 -21.22
CA SER A 317 11.40 -10.37 -21.19
C SER A 317 10.52 -9.13 -21.39
N ILE A 318 10.93 -7.96 -20.88
CA ILE A 318 10.24 -6.70 -21.15
C ILE A 318 10.25 -6.39 -22.65
N ILE A 319 11.41 -6.50 -23.31
CA ILE A 319 11.54 -6.24 -24.75
C ILE A 319 10.71 -7.26 -25.56
N ASP A 320 10.84 -8.55 -25.25
CA ASP A 320 10.18 -9.64 -25.99
C ASP A 320 8.64 -9.57 -25.91
N ASN A 321 8.08 -8.92 -24.88
CA ASN A 321 6.63 -8.81 -24.66
C ASN A 321 6.10 -7.36 -24.71
N PHE A 322 6.89 -6.40 -25.20
CA PHE A 322 6.53 -4.98 -25.14
C PHE A 322 5.26 -4.61 -25.94
N ASP A 323 4.88 -5.43 -26.92
CA ASP A 323 3.64 -5.24 -27.67
C ASP A 323 2.39 -5.26 -26.77
N PHE A 324 2.46 -5.94 -25.62
CA PHE A 324 1.37 -6.07 -24.65
C PHE A 324 1.36 -4.98 -23.57
N PHE A 325 2.26 -4.00 -23.65
CA PHE A 325 2.39 -2.90 -22.68
C PHE A 325 1.06 -2.20 -22.37
N GLU A 326 0.29 -1.79 -23.40
CA GLU A 326 -0.94 -1.03 -23.19
C GLU A 326 -2.03 -1.86 -22.50
N ASP A 327 -2.10 -3.15 -22.82
CA ASP A 327 -3.06 -4.05 -22.17
C ASP A 327 -2.63 -4.37 -20.74
N ALA A 328 -1.33 -4.44 -20.48
CA ALA A 328 -0.80 -4.65 -19.13
C ALA A 328 -1.15 -3.47 -18.22
N ILE A 329 -0.97 -2.24 -18.70
CA ILE A 329 -1.33 -1.03 -17.94
C ILE A 329 -2.83 -0.99 -17.63
N LYS A 330 -3.69 -1.41 -18.57
CA LYS A 330 -5.14 -1.44 -18.35
C LYS A 330 -5.56 -2.46 -17.31
N LYS A 331 -4.89 -3.62 -17.27
CA LYS A 331 -5.22 -4.73 -16.36
C LYS A 331 -4.51 -4.63 -15.01
N HIS A 332 -3.46 -3.83 -14.92
CA HIS A 332 -2.61 -3.73 -13.76
C HIS A 332 -1.95 -2.35 -13.75
N SER A 333 -2.71 -1.34 -13.30
CA SER A 333 -2.30 0.08 -13.32
C SER A 333 -1.02 0.34 -12.55
N ASP A 334 -0.78 -0.41 -11.48
CA ASP A 334 0.27 -0.16 -10.50
C ASP A 334 1.67 -0.44 -11.07
N ILE A 335 1.75 -1.13 -12.21
CA ILE A 335 2.99 -1.24 -12.99
C ILE A 335 3.53 0.12 -13.46
N ILE A 336 2.68 1.16 -13.55
CA ILE A 336 3.09 2.52 -13.92
C ILE A 336 4.19 3.02 -12.99
N ASP A 337 4.11 2.70 -11.70
CA ASP A 337 5.09 3.15 -10.69
C ASP A 337 6.48 2.54 -10.92
N ASN A 338 6.53 1.40 -11.61
CA ASN A 338 7.77 0.68 -11.94
C ASN A 338 8.35 1.09 -13.32
N LEU A 339 7.66 1.92 -14.11
CA LEU A 339 8.14 2.31 -15.45
C LEU A 339 9.40 3.17 -15.41
N SER A 340 9.63 3.93 -14.33
CA SER A 340 10.88 4.67 -14.11
C SER A 340 12.09 3.72 -14.15
N ASP A 341 11.99 2.59 -13.45
CA ASP A 341 13.04 1.58 -13.38
C ASP A 341 13.26 0.90 -14.74
N VAL A 342 12.19 0.67 -15.50
CA VAL A 342 12.27 0.17 -16.88
C VAL A 342 13.06 1.14 -17.78
N VAL A 343 12.83 2.44 -17.66
CA VAL A 343 13.57 3.46 -18.43
C VAL A 343 15.04 3.49 -18.03
N ASP A 344 15.34 3.41 -16.73
CA ASP A 344 16.73 3.35 -16.25
C ASP A 344 17.44 2.08 -16.72
N LEU A 345 16.74 0.95 -16.71
CA LEU A 345 17.23 -0.32 -17.23
C LEU A 345 17.54 -0.25 -18.73
N PHE A 346 16.65 0.34 -19.52
CA PHE A 346 16.88 0.58 -20.95
C PHE A 346 18.06 1.52 -21.19
N SER A 347 18.14 2.62 -20.45
CA SER A 347 19.21 3.61 -20.53
C SER A 347 20.58 3.00 -20.23
N LYS A 348 20.69 2.26 -19.11
CA LYS A 348 21.90 1.57 -18.69
C LYS A 348 22.38 0.55 -19.74
N ASN A 349 21.44 -0.15 -20.38
CA ASN A 349 21.72 -1.16 -21.39
C ASN A 349 21.72 -0.62 -22.84
N LYS A 350 21.57 0.70 -23.02
CA LYS A 350 21.59 1.39 -24.32
C LYS A 350 20.58 0.80 -25.33
N VAL A 351 19.37 0.49 -24.88
CA VAL A 351 18.32 -0.08 -25.74
C VAL A 351 17.69 1.00 -26.61
N ILE A 352 18.03 1.02 -27.90
CA ILE A 352 17.50 2.00 -28.84
C ILE A 352 16.26 1.44 -29.54
N ASN A 353 15.07 1.96 -29.20
CA ASN A 353 13.83 1.61 -29.87
C ASN A 353 12.83 2.79 -29.81
N LYS A 354 12.59 3.40 -30.97
CA LYS A 354 11.71 4.58 -31.11
C LYS A 354 10.28 4.30 -30.69
N GLU A 355 9.71 3.15 -31.04
CA GLU A 355 8.30 2.86 -30.77
C GLU A 355 8.08 2.58 -29.28
N ILE A 356 9.02 1.89 -28.64
CA ILE A 356 9.07 1.75 -27.18
C ILE A 356 9.16 3.11 -26.50
N ALA A 357 10.11 3.95 -26.93
CA ALA A 357 10.28 5.29 -26.36
C ALA A 357 9.02 6.15 -26.49
N LYS A 358 8.30 6.04 -27.63
CA LYS A 358 7.00 6.70 -27.82
C LYS A 358 5.95 6.18 -26.84
N LYS A 359 5.81 4.87 -26.68
CA LYS A 359 4.85 4.27 -25.75
C LYS A 359 5.13 4.71 -24.30
N LEU A 360 6.40 4.66 -23.87
CA LEU A 360 6.79 5.09 -22.52
C LEU A 360 6.62 6.59 -22.29
N LEU A 361 6.87 7.43 -23.30
CA LEU A 361 6.72 8.89 -23.21
C LEU A 361 5.26 9.37 -23.35
N ASN A 362 4.33 8.48 -23.72
CA ASN A 362 2.93 8.87 -23.92
C ASN A 362 2.34 9.37 -22.59
N ARG A 363 2.01 10.65 -22.50
CA ARG A 363 1.59 11.30 -21.25
C ARG A 363 0.30 10.75 -20.64
N HIS A 364 -0.52 10.05 -21.43
CA HIS A 364 -1.73 9.39 -20.93
C HIS A 364 -1.47 8.00 -20.31
N ILE A 365 -0.24 7.49 -20.39
CA ILE A 365 0.12 6.13 -19.98
C ILE A 365 1.43 6.09 -19.17
N GLY A 366 2.43 6.85 -19.60
CA GLY A 366 3.80 6.83 -19.09
C GLY A 366 3.94 7.28 -17.64
N GLY A 367 5.00 6.79 -16.99
CA GLY A 367 5.32 7.10 -15.60
C GLY A 367 5.84 8.53 -15.38
N LYS A 368 6.00 8.90 -14.11
CA LYS A 368 6.63 10.17 -13.71
C LYS A 368 8.15 10.06 -13.88
N TYR A 369 8.66 10.57 -14.99
CA TYR A 369 10.09 10.51 -15.29
C TYR A 369 10.85 11.74 -14.82
N ASN A 370 12.08 11.53 -14.37
CA ASN A 370 13.03 12.61 -14.12
C ASN A 370 13.66 13.11 -15.43
N LYS A 371 14.39 14.24 -15.35
CA LYS A 371 15.04 14.85 -16.51
C LYS A 371 15.94 13.89 -17.31
N LYS A 372 16.76 13.07 -16.65
CA LYS A 372 17.70 12.15 -17.34
C LYS A 372 16.97 11.07 -18.12
N GLN A 373 15.89 10.55 -17.54
CA GLN A 373 15.02 9.57 -18.19
C GLN A 373 14.29 10.16 -19.39
N LEU A 374 13.77 11.39 -19.24
CA LEU A 374 13.17 12.12 -20.36
C LEU A 374 14.19 12.38 -21.47
N ASP A 375 15.39 12.88 -21.14
CA ASP A 375 16.49 13.10 -22.10
C ASP A 375 16.78 11.80 -22.89
N TYR A 376 16.83 10.66 -22.20
CA TYR A 376 17.01 9.36 -22.83
C TYR A 376 15.87 8.99 -23.78
N LEU A 377 14.62 9.08 -23.35
CA LEU A 377 13.45 8.73 -24.17
C LEU A 377 13.32 9.64 -25.40
N VAL A 378 13.40 10.96 -25.21
CA VAL A 378 13.20 11.94 -26.29
C VAL A 378 14.34 11.91 -27.31
N SER A 379 15.57 11.57 -26.90
CA SER A 379 16.73 11.47 -27.82
C SER A 379 16.52 10.46 -28.96
N GLN A 380 15.62 9.48 -28.75
CA GLN A 380 15.32 8.42 -29.70
C GLN A 380 14.17 8.77 -30.67
N ILE A 381 13.49 9.90 -30.44
CA ILE A 381 12.28 10.28 -31.16
C ILE A 381 12.61 11.48 -32.06
N ASN A 382 12.44 11.30 -33.37
CA ASN A 382 12.53 12.35 -34.41
C ASN A 382 11.12 12.67 -34.93
N ASP A 383 10.19 13.01 -34.03
CA ASP A 383 8.79 13.28 -34.37
C ASP A 383 8.31 14.50 -33.58
N PHE A 384 8.31 15.65 -34.26
CA PHE A 384 7.99 16.94 -33.64
C PHE A 384 6.57 16.96 -33.07
N GLU A 385 5.57 16.47 -33.82
CA GLU A 385 4.18 16.52 -33.39
C GLU A 385 3.91 15.60 -32.21
N PHE A 386 4.54 14.42 -32.19
CA PHE A 386 4.46 13.51 -31.07
C PHE A 386 5.01 14.13 -29.78
N ILE A 387 6.22 14.70 -29.82
CA ILE A 387 6.84 15.31 -28.63
C ILE A 387 6.02 16.53 -28.19
N ARG A 388 5.55 17.35 -29.14
CA ARG A 388 4.69 18.51 -28.87
C ARG A 388 3.40 18.12 -28.16
N LYS A 389 2.77 17.00 -28.55
CA LYS A 389 1.53 16.51 -27.92
C LYS A 389 1.76 16.03 -26.48
N ASN A 390 2.94 15.46 -26.20
CA ASN A 390 3.27 14.92 -24.88
C ASN A 390 3.91 15.93 -23.92
N PHE A 391 4.32 17.10 -24.42
CA PHE A 391 4.83 18.19 -23.59
C PHE A 391 3.72 18.78 -22.70
N ASN A 392 3.93 18.78 -21.38
CA ASN A 392 3.09 19.55 -20.48
C ASN A 392 3.60 20.98 -20.32
N LYS A 393 2.80 21.92 -20.81
CA LYS A 393 3.07 23.32 -20.55
C LYS A 393 3.04 23.62 -19.04
N ASP A 394 2.20 22.95 -18.24
CA ASP A 394 2.07 23.27 -16.81
C ASP A 394 3.16 22.67 -15.92
N HIS A 395 4.03 21.80 -16.48
CA HIS A 395 5.19 21.22 -15.80
C HIS A 395 6.49 21.50 -16.58
N MET A 396 6.73 22.77 -16.93
CA MET A 396 7.92 23.13 -17.74
C MET A 396 9.25 22.76 -17.08
N GLU A 397 9.30 22.72 -15.74
CA GLU A 397 10.51 22.38 -14.98
C GLU A 397 10.94 20.91 -15.20
N THR A 398 9.97 19.99 -15.27
CA THR A 398 10.22 18.57 -15.51
C THR A 398 10.37 18.29 -17.00
N ASP A 399 9.57 18.93 -17.83
CA ASP A 399 9.45 18.61 -19.26
C ASP A 399 10.43 19.39 -20.16
N VAL A 400 11.40 20.12 -19.57
CA VAL A 400 12.38 20.91 -20.33
C VAL A 400 13.14 20.07 -21.37
N ALA A 401 13.39 18.78 -21.08
CA ALA A 401 14.02 17.83 -22.00
C ALA A 401 13.24 17.70 -23.33
N LEU A 402 11.90 17.74 -23.28
CA LEU A 402 11.05 17.68 -24.47
C LEU A 402 11.17 18.97 -25.29
N LEU A 403 11.24 20.14 -24.64
CA LEU A 403 11.47 21.42 -25.33
C LEU A 403 12.85 21.47 -26.01
N GLU A 404 13.89 21.03 -25.29
CA GLU A 404 15.24 20.92 -25.84
C GLU A 404 15.23 20.03 -27.08
N ARG A 405 14.49 18.90 -27.03
CA ARG A 405 14.36 18.01 -28.17
C ARG A 405 13.58 18.61 -29.33
N LEU A 406 12.48 19.32 -29.08
CA LEU A 406 11.73 20.02 -30.13
C LEU A 406 12.63 21.00 -30.88
N ALA A 407 13.44 21.78 -30.15
CA ALA A 407 14.34 22.75 -30.77
C ALA A 407 15.46 22.10 -31.59
N GLN A 408 15.94 20.92 -31.16
CA GLN A 408 16.89 20.12 -31.94
C GLN A 408 16.28 19.61 -33.27
N ILE A 409 14.99 19.28 -33.27
CA ILE A 409 14.29 18.80 -34.47
C ILE A 409 13.96 19.97 -35.42
N ASP A 410 13.33 21.02 -34.89
CA ASP A 410 12.94 22.21 -35.64
C ASP A 410 12.90 23.44 -34.71
N ASN A 411 13.96 24.23 -34.76
CA ASN A 411 14.15 25.39 -33.90
C ASN A 411 13.11 26.50 -34.14
N GLU A 412 12.75 26.75 -35.41
CA GLU A 412 11.79 27.79 -35.76
C GLU A 412 10.36 27.39 -35.35
N LYS A 413 9.97 26.14 -35.61
CA LYS A 413 8.66 25.63 -35.24
C LYS A 413 8.50 25.54 -33.72
N THR A 414 9.57 25.20 -32.99
CA THR A 414 9.57 25.23 -31.51
C THR A 414 9.34 26.64 -30.98
N LEU A 415 10.02 27.63 -31.55
CA LEU A 415 9.83 29.03 -31.17
C LEU A 415 8.39 29.50 -31.39
N ASN A 416 7.76 29.09 -32.51
CA ASN A 416 6.37 29.42 -32.78
C ASN A 416 5.40 28.71 -31.81
N PHE A 417 5.73 27.50 -31.37
CA PHE A 417 4.93 26.74 -30.39
C PHE A 417 4.89 27.40 -29.00
N ILE A 418 6.02 27.95 -28.54
CA ILE A 418 6.16 28.57 -27.20
C ILE A 418 5.78 30.06 -27.18
N LYS A 419 5.65 30.72 -28.33
CA LYS A 419 5.25 32.13 -28.48
C LYS A 419 3.77 32.42 -28.19
N ASN A 420 2.98 31.42 -27.84
CA ASN A 420 1.56 31.63 -27.57
C ASN A 420 1.38 32.38 -26.24
N LYS A 421 0.72 33.55 -26.29
CA LYS A 421 0.42 34.40 -25.13
C LYS A 421 -0.26 33.67 -23.96
N LYS A 422 -1.02 32.60 -24.24
CA LYS A 422 -1.66 31.76 -23.21
C LYS A 422 -0.66 30.98 -22.34
N ASP A 423 0.57 30.81 -22.79
CA ASP A 423 1.60 30.01 -22.10
C ASP A 423 2.27 30.76 -20.95
N LEU A 424 1.98 32.05 -20.78
CA LEU A 424 2.53 32.91 -19.71
C LEU A 424 1.44 33.49 -18.80
N LEU A 425 0.20 33.60 -19.27
CA LEU A 425 -0.89 34.22 -18.51
C LEU A 425 -1.38 33.27 -17.41
N GLY A 426 -1.42 33.76 -16.16
CA GLY A 426 -1.95 33.02 -15.02
C GLY A 426 -1.00 31.97 -14.41
N ARG A 427 0.28 31.93 -14.83
CA ARG A 427 1.24 30.94 -14.35
C ARG A 427 2.11 31.47 -13.22
N HIS A 428 2.41 30.58 -12.26
CA HIS A 428 3.37 30.84 -11.20
C HIS A 428 4.79 31.01 -11.80
N TRP A 429 5.63 31.81 -11.13
CA TRP A 429 6.96 32.15 -11.65
C TRP A 429 7.87 30.92 -11.84
N SER A 430 7.70 29.89 -11.02
CA SER A 430 8.44 28.62 -11.12
C SER A 430 8.25 27.90 -12.46
N ASN A 431 7.12 28.11 -13.13
CA ASN A 431 6.84 27.55 -14.46
C ASN A 431 7.38 28.43 -15.61
N ILE A 432 7.69 29.69 -15.33
CA ILE A 432 8.16 30.66 -16.33
C ILE A 432 9.69 30.67 -16.40
N VAL A 433 10.37 30.53 -15.27
CA VAL A 433 11.84 30.56 -15.19
C VAL A 433 12.52 29.47 -16.04
N PRO A 434 12.07 28.19 -16.04
CA PRO A 434 12.62 27.15 -16.90
C PRO A 434 12.50 27.47 -18.41
N LEU A 435 11.38 28.09 -18.83
CA LEU A 435 11.20 28.53 -20.22
C LEU A 435 12.24 29.55 -20.62
N PHE A 436 12.52 30.53 -19.76
CA PHE A 436 13.51 31.57 -20.05
C PHE A 436 14.95 31.05 -19.98
N SER A 437 15.23 30.09 -19.10
CA SER A 437 16.50 29.36 -19.09
C SER A 437 16.72 28.64 -20.43
N PHE A 438 15.69 27.96 -20.93
CA PHE A 438 15.70 27.34 -22.26
C PHE A 438 15.85 28.38 -23.39
N LEU A 439 15.08 29.46 -23.36
CA LEU A 439 15.15 30.52 -24.38
C LEU A 439 16.54 31.13 -24.47
N LYS A 440 17.18 31.41 -23.33
CA LYS A 440 18.55 31.92 -23.25
C LYS A 440 19.56 30.96 -23.84
N LYS A 441 19.39 29.66 -23.61
CA LYS A 441 20.30 28.62 -24.11
C LYS A 441 20.20 28.42 -25.63
N HIS A 442 19.02 28.60 -26.23
CA HIS A 442 18.75 28.17 -27.60
C HIS A 442 18.46 29.31 -28.60
N TYR A 443 18.17 30.53 -28.14
CA TYR A 443 17.77 31.64 -28.99
C TYR A 443 18.55 32.92 -28.72
N SER A 444 18.58 33.80 -29.71
CA SER A 444 19.27 35.08 -29.59
C SER A 444 18.59 36.02 -28.60
N LYS A 445 19.37 36.94 -28.03
CA LYS A 445 18.88 38.02 -27.17
C LYS A 445 17.70 38.78 -27.78
N GLN A 446 17.75 39.10 -29.07
CA GLN A 446 16.68 39.81 -29.78
C GLN A 446 15.34 39.05 -29.76
N ILE A 447 15.39 37.72 -29.82
CA ILE A 447 14.18 36.88 -29.75
C ILE A 447 13.58 36.93 -28.35
N ILE A 448 14.43 36.90 -27.32
CA ILE A 448 14.01 36.94 -25.90
C ILE A 448 13.40 38.30 -25.56
N GLU A 449 14.03 39.38 -26.01
CA GLU A 449 13.53 40.75 -25.85
C GLU A 449 12.15 40.90 -26.51
N LYS A 450 12.03 40.50 -27.77
CA LYS A 450 10.75 40.52 -28.51
C LYS A 450 9.68 39.67 -27.81
N TYR A 451 10.03 38.51 -27.28
CA TYR A 451 9.10 37.64 -26.55
C TYR A 451 8.55 38.32 -25.28
N ILE A 452 9.40 39.02 -24.52
CA ILE A 452 8.98 39.79 -23.34
C ILE A 452 8.14 41.02 -23.75
N GLU A 453 8.53 41.71 -24.83
CA GLU A 453 7.78 42.83 -25.39
C GLU A 453 6.39 42.45 -25.89
N GLU A 454 6.20 41.25 -26.42
CA GLU A 454 4.89 40.74 -26.85
C GLU A 454 3.99 40.36 -25.65
N ASN A 455 4.59 40.17 -24.46
CA ASN A 455 3.93 39.66 -23.25
C ASN A 455 4.07 40.58 -22.02
N GLN A 456 4.21 41.89 -22.22
CA GLN A 456 4.56 42.85 -21.15
C GLN A 456 3.66 42.79 -19.90
N ASN A 457 2.37 42.49 -20.07
CA ASN A 457 1.42 42.47 -18.96
C ASN A 457 1.80 41.47 -17.86
N THR A 458 2.32 40.29 -18.22
CA THR A 458 2.78 39.27 -17.26
C THR A 458 3.97 39.77 -16.44
N PHE A 459 4.88 40.51 -17.09
CA PHE A 459 6.11 40.97 -16.44
C PHE A 459 5.93 42.28 -15.69
N ARG A 460 4.91 43.10 -15.96
CA ARG A 460 4.73 44.38 -15.25
C ARG A 460 4.44 44.18 -13.76
N THR A 461 3.60 43.20 -13.41
CA THR A 461 2.98 43.06 -12.09
C THR A 461 3.72 42.15 -11.10
N SER A 462 4.64 41.29 -11.56
CA SER A 462 5.32 40.31 -10.69
C SER A 462 6.77 40.68 -10.38
N SER A 463 7.02 41.23 -9.18
CA SER A 463 8.37 41.52 -8.67
C SER A 463 9.19 40.26 -8.43
N HIS A 464 8.55 39.19 -7.94
CA HIS A 464 9.18 37.88 -7.71
C HIS A 464 9.68 37.26 -9.00
N LEU A 465 8.86 37.25 -10.07
CA LEU A 465 9.30 36.73 -11.37
C LEU A 465 10.52 37.49 -11.92
N LYS A 466 10.53 38.82 -11.82
CA LYS A 466 11.69 39.63 -12.25
C LYS A 466 12.95 39.28 -11.47
N LYS A 467 12.82 39.03 -10.17
CA LYS A 467 13.93 38.61 -9.31
C LYS A 467 14.49 37.26 -9.75
N HIS A 468 13.65 36.24 -9.91
CA HIS A 468 14.10 34.92 -10.35
C HIS A 468 14.67 34.92 -11.78
N LEU A 469 14.08 35.67 -12.72
CA LEU A 469 14.65 35.82 -14.06
C LEU A 469 16.03 36.50 -14.04
N LYS A 470 16.24 37.46 -13.12
CA LYS A 470 17.56 38.08 -12.92
C LYS A 470 18.54 37.09 -12.32
N ASP A 471 18.17 36.45 -11.21
CA ASP A 471 19.08 35.65 -10.40
C ASP A 471 19.41 34.30 -11.07
N GLU A 472 18.45 33.68 -11.76
CA GLU A 472 18.60 32.34 -12.36
C GLU A 472 18.84 32.38 -13.87
N CYS A 473 18.30 33.37 -14.58
CA CYS A 473 18.46 33.48 -16.04
C CYS A 473 19.39 34.64 -16.46
N GLY A 474 19.80 35.54 -15.57
CA GLY A 474 20.56 36.74 -15.96
C GLY A 474 19.76 37.72 -16.85
N ILE A 475 18.43 37.70 -16.75
CA ILE A 475 17.53 38.56 -17.52
C ILE A 475 16.99 39.67 -16.61
N PHE A 476 17.39 40.89 -16.90
CA PHE A 476 17.03 42.08 -16.14
C PHE A 476 15.85 42.77 -16.81
N ILE A 477 14.73 42.85 -16.11
CA ILE A 477 13.53 43.55 -16.60
C ILE A 477 13.31 44.76 -15.70
N SER A 478 13.42 45.97 -16.25
CA SER A 478 13.18 47.22 -15.53
C SER A 478 12.06 48.02 -16.21
N GLN A 479 11.28 48.76 -15.43
CA GLN A 479 10.18 49.57 -15.98
C GLN A 479 10.57 51.05 -15.91
N ARG A 480 10.60 51.72 -17.06
CA ARG A 480 10.86 53.17 -17.16
C ARG A 480 9.77 53.81 -18.02
N GLU A 481 9.11 54.83 -17.48
CA GLU A 481 8.09 55.63 -18.20
C GLU A 481 6.96 54.78 -18.83
N GLY A 482 6.54 53.71 -18.16
CA GLY A 482 5.48 52.82 -18.65
C GLY A 482 5.94 51.75 -19.64
N ASN A 483 7.19 51.80 -20.12
CA ASN A 483 7.79 50.80 -20.99
C ASN A 483 8.65 49.81 -20.20
N LEU A 484 8.63 48.53 -20.61
CA LEU A 484 9.58 47.53 -20.11
C LEU A 484 10.88 47.65 -20.89
N THR A 485 11.98 47.68 -20.17
CA THR A 485 13.34 47.58 -20.71
C THR A 485 13.90 46.22 -20.29
N VAL A 486 14.46 45.50 -21.25
CA VAL A 486 15.01 44.16 -21.05
C VAL A 486 16.51 44.19 -21.33
N GLU A 487 17.30 43.68 -20.40
CA GLU A 487 18.73 43.47 -20.58
C GLU A 487 19.04 42.00 -20.29
N VAL A 488 19.42 41.26 -21.34
CA VAL A 488 19.90 39.88 -21.20
C VAL A 488 21.42 39.92 -21.08
N ARG A 489 21.96 39.42 -19.97
CA ARG A 489 23.41 39.25 -19.79
C ARG A 489 23.81 37.84 -20.19
N ASN A 490 24.81 37.75 -21.06
CA ASN A 490 25.57 36.53 -21.23
C ASN A 490 26.56 36.47 -20.07
N GLU A 491 26.72 35.28 -19.47
CA GLU A 491 27.92 35.02 -18.67
C GLU A 491 29.14 35.02 -19.59
#